data_AF-A0A7I7NML8-F1
#
_entry.id   AF-A0A7I7NML8-F1
#
_cell.length_a   1.000
_cell.length_b   1.000
_cell.length_c   1.000
_cell.angle_alpha   90.00
_cell.angle_beta   90.00
_cell.angle_gamma   90.00
#
_symmetry.space_group_name_H-M   'P 1'
#
loop_
_entity.id
_entity.type
_entity.pdbx_description
1 polymer ?
#
loop_
_entity_poly.entity_id
_entity_poly.type
_entity_poly.pdbx_seq_one_letter_code
_entity_poly.pdbx_strand_id
1 'polypeptide(L)'
;MAAGPAASSAPPLAGSPSAGPLPAYGSDLRPPVVTPPAAPSVPAGPVSGAAVAPSSPAAGGSVMSPVVKSDAQATTPGQPPSGAPPIAGATAAATAGATAGDTASRTAEQQRLRRIVDAVARQEPGLAWAAGLREDNRTTLLVTDLAGGWIPPHVRLPAHVTLLEPATRRADANVVDLLGAVAIAAAHQPHGYLGEPEPDTPTLTGDRTARTLPKIDELGPTLADSVRRRDGLPRIAQAVAVAATRNYGVPDNEAELLRDRATEMQHAVLAAYPNHDLAAVADWMLLAAINALIEGDQTGANYHLAWAITATSTRRSA
;
A
#
# COMPACT_ATOMS: atom_id res chain seq x y z
N MET A 1 81.93 26.22 -5.95
CA MET A 1 81.55 26.24 -4.53
C MET A 1 80.04 26.06 -4.47
N ALA A 2 79.55 24.84 -4.23
CA ALA A 2 79.10 24.32 -2.93
C ALA A 2 77.82 25.05 -2.44
N ALA A 3 76.69 24.43 -2.07
CA ALA A 3 76.31 23.04 -1.84
C ALA A 3 74.77 22.90 -2.03
N GLY A 4 74.30 21.68 -2.31
CA GLY A 4 72.88 21.35 -2.51
C GLY A 4 72.09 21.16 -1.19
N PRO A 5 70.74 21.11 -1.25
CA PRO A 5 69.90 20.89 -0.09
C PRO A 5 69.87 19.41 0.33
N ALA A 6 69.91 19.20 1.65
CA ALA A 6 70.00 17.91 2.32
C ALA A 6 68.69 17.10 2.20
N ALA A 7 68.84 15.81 1.89
CA ALA A 7 67.78 14.82 1.94
C ALA A 7 67.58 14.33 3.39
N SER A 8 66.33 14.28 3.85
CA SER A 8 65.97 13.70 5.14
C SER A 8 66.11 12.18 5.12
N SER A 9 66.84 11.67 6.10
CA SER A 9 67.12 10.27 6.37
C SER A 9 65.91 9.51 6.92
N ALA A 10 65.58 8.38 6.31
CA ALA A 10 64.59 7.40 6.79
C ALA A 10 65.17 6.51 7.91
N PRO A 11 64.37 6.05 8.88
CA PRO A 11 64.81 5.11 9.90
C PRO A 11 64.98 3.68 9.35
N PRO A 12 65.83 2.85 9.96
CA PRO A 12 66.14 1.51 9.46
C PRO A 12 65.03 0.49 9.70
N LEU A 13 64.90 -0.44 8.76
CA LEU A 13 64.15 -1.69 8.86
C LEU A 13 64.68 -2.54 10.03
N ALA A 14 63.77 -2.93 10.93
CA ALA A 14 64.04 -3.92 11.97
C ALA A 14 63.26 -5.21 11.69
N GLY A 15 64.03 -6.26 11.38
CA GLY A 15 63.87 -7.69 11.69
C GLY A 15 62.48 -8.31 11.82
N SER A 16 62.18 -9.22 10.90
CA SER A 16 61.25 -10.34 11.10
C SER A 16 61.84 -11.38 12.05
N PRO A 17 61.09 -11.89 13.04
CA PRO A 17 61.44 -13.15 13.70
C PRO A 17 60.63 -14.34 13.17
N SER A 18 61.41 -15.33 12.71
CA SER A 18 61.22 -16.78 12.62
C SER A 18 59.83 -17.39 12.87
N ALA A 19 59.41 -18.18 11.87
CA ALA A 19 58.40 -19.23 11.97
C ALA A 19 58.74 -20.27 13.06
N GLY A 20 57.81 -20.45 14.01
CA GLY A 20 57.77 -21.60 14.92
C GLY A 20 56.97 -22.76 14.33
N PRO A 21 57.11 -23.99 14.87
CA PRO A 21 56.65 -25.22 14.23
C PRO A 21 55.12 -25.36 14.26
N LEU A 22 54.56 -25.84 13.15
CA LEU A 22 53.17 -26.26 12.99
C LEU A 22 52.88 -27.51 13.85
N PRO A 23 51.83 -27.52 14.69
CA PRO A 23 51.31 -28.76 15.25
C PRO A 23 50.53 -29.56 14.20
N ALA A 24 50.69 -30.88 14.29
CA ALA A 24 50.31 -31.87 13.31
C ALA A 24 48.79 -32.08 13.15
N TYR A 25 48.46 -32.46 11.92
CA TYR A 25 47.29 -33.18 11.44
C TYR A 25 46.59 -34.12 12.44
N GLY A 26 45.26 -34.02 12.49
CA GLY A 26 44.39 -35.21 12.52
C GLY A 26 43.70 -35.55 13.84
N SER A 27 42.36 -35.61 13.74
CA SER A 27 41.43 -36.40 14.57
C SER A 27 40.72 -35.66 15.71
N ASP A 28 39.63 -34.96 15.39
CA ASP A 28 38.32 -35.33 15.96
C ASP A 28 37.17 -34.69 15.13
N LEU A 29 36.80 -35.36 14.03
CA LEU A 29 35.52 -35.13 13.36
C LEU A 29 34.47 -35.93 14.13
N ARG A 30 34.01 -35.39 15.26
CA ARG A 30 32.82 -35.93 15.93
C ARG A 30 31.59 -35.20 15.38
N PRO A 31 30.67 -35.90 14.70
CA PRO A 31 29.41 -35.27 14.29
C PRO A 31 28.62 -34.88 15.55
N PRO A 32 27.92 -33.74 15.58
CA PRO A 32 26.92 -33.50 16.61
C PRO A 32 25.83 -34.58 16.48
N VAL A 33 25.63 -35.34 17.55
CA VAL A 33 24.52 -36.30 17.66
C VAL A 33 23.22 -35.50 17.63
N VAL A 34 22.41 -35.77 16.61
CA VAL A 34 21.01 -35.33 16.51
C VAL A 34 20.21 -36.12 17.55
N THR A 35 19.66 -35.44 18.54
CA THR A 35 18.66 -36.01 19.46
C THR A 35 17.27 -35.97 18.80
N PRO A 36 16.55 -37.10 18.69
CA PRO A 36 15.17 -37.14 18.23
C PRO A 36 14.19 -36.55 19.28
N PRO A 37 12.96 -36.18 18.86
CA PRO A 37 12.05 -35.36 19.65
C PRO A 37 11.42 -36.14 20.81
N ALA A 38 11.16 -35.45 21.92
CA ALA A 38 10.34 -35.96 23.01
C ALA A 38 8.93 -35.37 22.96
N ALA A 39 7.93 -36.24 22.87
CA ALA A 39 6.52 -35.98 23.19
C ALA A 39 5.85 -37.33 23.54
N PRO A 40 4.71 -37.38 24.24
CA PRO A 40 4.12 -36.47 25.24
C PRO A 40 3.71 -37.22 26.55
N SER A 41 3.29 -36.51 27.59
CA SER A 41 2.60 -37.10 28.76
C SER A 41 1.29 -36.38 29.06
N VAL A 42 0.20 -37.14 29.01
CA VAL A 42 -1.20 -36.76 29.31
C VAL A 42 -1.51 -37.09 30.76
N PRO A 43 -2.31 -36.27 31.48
CA PRO A 43 -3.17 -36.76 32.55
C PRO A 43 -4.64 -36.82 32.11
N ALA A 44 -5.27 -37.96 32.40
CA ALA A 44 -6.66 -38.27 32.11
C ALA A 44 -7.58 -38.01 33.32
N GLY A 45 -8.77 -37.46 33.04
CA GLY A 45 -10.04 -37.78 33.72
C GLY A 45 -10.77 -36.60 34.41
N PRO A 46 -12.11 -36.66 34.61
CA PRO A 46 -13.13 -37.55 34.04
C PRO A 46 -14.27 -36.80 33.27
N VAL A 47 -15.15 -37.62 32.68
CA VAL A 47 -16.26 -37.33 31.76
C VAL A 47 -17.62 -37.16 32.44
N SER A 48 -18.48 -36.32 31.83
CA SER A 48 -19.95 -36.39 31.67
C SER A 48 -20.48 -34.95 31.61
N GLY A 49 -21.30 -34.49 30.67
CA GLY A 49 -22.12 -35.12 29.64
C GLY A 49 -23.40 -34.28 29.53
N ALA A 50 -23.64 -33.62 28.39
CA ALA A 50 -24.98 -33.24 27.89
C ALA A 50 -24.85 -32.42 26.60
N ALA A 51 -25.56 -32.84 25.56
CA ALA A 51 -25.70 -32.15 24.28
C ALA A 51 -26.89 -31.19 24.34
N VAL A 52 -26.73 -29.97 23.80
CA VAL A 52 -27.87 -29.14 23.38
C VAL A 52 -27.51 -28.32 22.14
N ALA A 53 -28.45 -28.29 21.21
CA ALA A 53 -28.37 -27.90 19.80
C ALA A 53 -28.42 -26.36 19.57
N PRO A 54 -28.18 -25.87 18.34
CA PRO A 54 -28.04 -24.45 18.04
C PRO A 54 -29.40 -23.76 17.84
N SER A 55 -29.53 -22.53 18.34
CA SER A 55 -30.71 -21.69 18.17
C SER A 55 -30.55 -20.77 16.96
N SER A 56 -31.31 -21.03 15.89
CA SER A 56 -31.62 -20.06 14.83
C SER A 56 -32.78 -19.15 15.26
N PRO A 57 -32.89 -17.92 14.74
CA PRO A 57 -33.94 -16.99 15.13
C PRO A 57 -35.24 -17.31 14.38
N ALA A 58 -36.33 -17.45 15.14
CA ALA A 58 -37.67 -17.64 14.60
C ALA A 58 -38.36 -16.29 14.35
N ALA A 59 -38.98 -16.20 13.18
CA ALA A 59 -39.93 -15.17 12.79
C ALA A 59 -41.13 -15.14 13.74
N GLY A 60 -41.52 -13.95 14.17
CA GLY A 60 -42.81 -13.66 14.78
C GLY A 60 -43.40 -12.43 14.12
N GLY A 61 -44.36 -12.64 13.23
CA GLY A 61 -45.21 -11.57 12.73
C GLY A 61 -46.27 -11.19 13.77
N SER A 62 -46.57 -9.90 13.89
CA SER A 62 -47.94 -9.36 13.89
C SER A 62 -47.95 -7.88 14.25
N VAL A 63 -48.39 -7.10 13.27
CA VAL A 63 -49.32 -5.96 13.34
C VAL A 63 -49.48 -5.23 14.68
N MET A 64 -49.19 -3.93 14.71
CA MET A 64 -50.11 -2.88 15.15
C MET A 64 -49.49 -1.50 14.85
N SER A 65 -50.14 -0.74 13.97
CA SER A 65 -49.97 0.71 13.83
C SER A 65 -50.97 1.44 14.75
N PRO A 66 -50.71 2.70 15.12
CA PRO A 66 -51.33 3.35 16.27
C PRO A 66 -52.73 3.87 15.97
N VAL A 67 -53.64 3.76 16.94
CA VAL A 67 -54.91 4.49 16.92
C VAL A 67 -54.67 5.88 17.50
N VAL A 68 -54.71 6.90 16.65
CA VAL A 68 -54.79 8.31 17.06
C VAL A 68 -56.25 8.69 17.11
N LYS A 69 -56.66 9.21 18.26
CA LYS A 69 -57.99 9.73 18.57
C LYS A 69 -58.11 11.12 17.93
N SER A 70 -59.11 11.33 17.08
CA SER A 70 -59.50 12.68 16.67
C SER A 70 -61.01 12.72 16.46
N ASP A 71 -61.62 13.68 17.15
CA ASP A 71 -63.05 13.91 17.27
C ASP A 71 -63.71 14.27 15.93
N ALA A 72 -64.97 13.89 15.83
CA ALA A 72 -65.86 14.20 14.72
C ALA A 72 -66.37 15.65 14.80
N GLN A 73 -66.44 16.35 13.65
CA GLN A 73 -67.56 17.26 13.39
C GLN A 73 -67.86 17.45 11.89
N ALA A 74 -69.07 16.98 11.52
CA ALA A 74 -70.03 17.36 10.47
C ALA A 74 -69.61 18.12 9.17
N THR A 75 -70.03 17.60 8.01
CA THR A 75 -71.18 18.09 7.20
C THR A 75 -71.40 17.23 5.93
N THR A 76 -72.62 17.31 5.39
CA THR A 76 -73.34 16.40 4.48
C THR A 76 -73.05 16.63 2.96
N PRO A 77 -73.71 15.92 1.99
CA PRO A 77 -73.04 15.10 0.98
C PRO A 77 -72.99 15.70 -0.43
N GLY A 78 -72.04 15.22 -1.24
CA GLY A 78 -72.03 15.44 -2.68
C GLY A 78 -71.21 14.37 -3.39
N GLN A 79 -71.87 13.35 -3.90
CA GLN A 79 -71.28 12.37 -4.83
C GLN A 79 -71.28 12.94 -6.25
N PRO A 80 -70.20 12.71 -7.01
CA PRO A 80 -70.33 12.06 -8.32
C PRO A 80 -69.34 10.89 -8.48
N PRO A 81 -69.49 10.06 -9.53
CA PRO A 81 -69.15 8.64 -9.48
C PRO A 81 -67.72 8.31 -9.91
N SER A 82 -67.28 7.14 -9.46
CA SER A 82 -66.30 6.22 -10.05
C SER A 82 -65.27 6.81 -11.02
N GLY A 83 -64.08 7.11 -10.49
CA GLY A 83 -62.83 7.05 -11.23
C GLY A 83 -61.96 5.96 -10.62
N ALA A 84 -61.54 4.98 -11.40
CA ALA A 84 -60.56 3.97 -11.00
C ALA A 84 -59.33 4.64 -10.34
N PRO A 85 -58.67 3.99 -9.36
CA PRO A 85 -57.45 4.56 -8.79
C PRO A 85 -56.43 4.79 -9.92
N PRO A 86 -55.67 5.89 -9.93
CA PRO A 86 -54.67 6.13 -10.97
C PRO A 86 -53.45 5.25 -10.67
N ILE A 87 -53.58 3.95 -10.96
CA ILE A 87 -52.45 3.00 -10.91
C ILE A 87 -51.36 3.47 -11.90
N ALA A 88 -51.75 4.16 -12.98
CA ALA A 88 -50.84 4.82 -13.92
C ALA A 88 -50.06 6.01 -13.30
N GLY A 89 -50.67 6.78 -12.39
CA GLY A 89 -50.01 7.90 -11.73
C GLY A 89 -49.02 7.45 -10.65
N ALA A 90 -49.37 6.40 -9.89
CA ALA A 90 -48.49 5.82 -8.89
C ALA A 90 -47.26 5.14 -9.50
N THR A 91 -47.42 4.47 -10.65
CA THR A 91 -46.30 3.85 -11.39
C THR A 91 -45.41 4.90 -12.06
N ALA A 92 -45.97 5.99 -12.61
CA ALA A 92 -45.19 7.11 -13.13
C ALA A 92 -44.40 7.84 -12.01
N ALA A 93 -45.01 8.06 -10.84
CA ALA A 93 -44.33 8.67 -9.69
C ALA A 93 -43.24 7.77 -9.11
N ALA A 94 -43.48 6.45 -9.02
CA ALA A 94 -42.49 5.48 -8.53
C ALA A 94 -41.28 5.35 -9.47
N THR A 95 -41.52 5.35 -10.79
CA THR A 95 -40.43 5.32 -11.79
C THR A 95 -39.63 6.62 -11.78
N ALA A 96 -40.28 7.79 -11.70
CA ALA A 96 -39.59 9.07 -11.53
C ALA A 96 -38.76 9.11 -10.24
N GLY A 97 -39.31 8.68 -9.10
CA GLY A 97 -38.61 8.60 -7.82
C GLY A 97 -37.40 7.66 -7.84
N ALA A 98 -37.50 6.52 -8.53
CA ALA A 98 -36.38 5.59 -8.70
C ALA A 98 -35.25 6.22 -9.54
N THR A 99 -35.57 6.84 -10.68
CA THR A 99 -34.56 7.54 -11.50
C THR A 99 -33.90 8.70 -10.76
N ALA A 100 -34.66 9.47 -9.97
CA ALA A 100 -34.12 10.52 -9.13
C ALA A 100 -33.18 9.96 -8.04
N GLY A 101 -33.55 8.85 -7.39
CA GLY A 101 -32.71 8.15 -6.42
C GLY A 101 -31.38 7.67 -7.01
N ASP A 102 -31.42 7.09 -8.21
CA ASP A 102 -30.22 6.59 -8.91
C ASP A 102 -29.26 7.74 -9.28
N THR A 103 -29.79 8.85 -9.79
CA THR A 103 -28.97 10.04 -10.10
C THR A 103 -28.35 10.67 -8.86
N ALA A 104 -29.11 10.75 -7.75
CA ALA A 104 -28.61 11.26 -6.49
C ALA A 104 -27.50 10.37 -5.92
N SER A 105 -27.69 9.05 -5.96
CA SER A 105 -26.68 8.05 -5.54
C SER A 105 -25.41 8.17 -6.38
N ARG A 106 -25.54 8.26 -7.72
CA ARG A 106 -24.40 8.43 -8.63
C ARG A 106 -23.61 9.71 -8.34
N THR A 107 -24.32 10.81 -8.06
CA THR A 107 -23.70 12.10 -7.72
C THR A 107 -22.96 12.03 -6.39
N ALA A 108 -23.56 11.40 -5.37
CA ALA A 108 -22.93 11.20 -4.06
C ALA A 108 -21.65 10.36 -4.17
N GLU A 109 -21.67 9.29 -4.97
CA GLU A 109 -20.49 8.45 -5.19
C GLU A 109 -19.40 9.21 -5.95
N GLN A 110 -19.76 10.01 -6.95
CA GLN A 110 -18.79 10.84 -7.67
C GLN A 110 -18.12 11.86 -6.74
N GLN A 111 -18.88 12.48 -5.83
CA GLN A 111 -18.33 13.37 -4.80
C GLN A 111 -17.42 12.61 -3.82
N ARG A 112 -17.80 11.40 -3.40
CA ARG A 112 -16.96 10.54 -2.56
C ARG A 112 -15.61 10.24 -3.23
N LEU A 113 -15.62 9.82 -4.50
CA LEU A 113 -14.39 9.56 -5.25
C LEU A 113 -13.55 10.82 -5.41
N ARG A 114 -14.19 11.97 -5.63
CA ARG A 114 -13.48 13.25 -5.71
C ARG A 114 -12.76 13.59 -4.41
N ARG A 115 -13.41 13.42 -3.25
CA ARG A 115 -12.77 13.62 -1.94
C ARG A 115 -11.58 12.68 -1.71
N ILE A 116 -11.66 11.43 -2.16
CA ILE A 116 -10.54 10.48 -2.11
C ILE A 116 -9.35 10.98 -2.93
N VAL A 117 -9.60 11.40 -4.18
CA VAL A 117 -8.56 11.94 -5.06
C VAL A 117 -7.96 13.22 -4.49
N ASP A 118 -8.79 14.15 -4.02
CA ASP A 118 -8.33 15.41 -3.46
C ASP A 118 -7.50 15.18 -2.18
N ALA A 119 -7.82 14.18 -1.35
CA ALA A 119 -7.06 13.87 -0.15
C ALA A 119 -5.62 13.39 -0.43
N VAL A 120 -5.40 12.65 -1.53
CA VAL A 120 -4.04 12.24 -1.93
C VAL A 120 -3.33 13.33 -2.74
N ALA A 121 -4.07 14.07 -3.59
CA ALA A 121 -3.52 15.19 -4.34
C ALA A 121 -3.07 16.34 -3.42
N ARG A 122 -3.67 16.53 -2.25
CA ARG A 122 -3.17 17.50 -1.26
C ARG A 122 -1.80 17.15 -0.70
N GLN A 123 -1.49 15.86 -0.60
CA GLN A 123 -0.19 15.38 -0.12
C GLN A 123 0.87 15.49 -1.21
N GLU A 124 0.47 15.20 -2.46
CA GLU A 124 1.37 15.29 -3.62
C GLU A 124 0.63 15.87 -4.84
N PRO A 125 0.54 17.21 -4.95
CA PRO A 125 -0.21 17.88 -6.01
C PRO A 125 0.52 17.89 -7.35
N GLY A 126 1.81 17.53 -7.37
CA GLY A 126 2.59 17.45 -8.61
C GLY A 126 2.27 16.24 -9.48
N LEU A 127 1.48 15.28 -8.98
CA LEU A 127 1.14 14.06 -9.69
C LEU A 127 -0.30 14.06 -10.22
N ALA A 128 -0.52 13.31 -11.29
CA ALA A 128 -1.86 12.96 -11.69
C ALA A 128 -2.40 11.84 -10.79
N TRP A 129 -3.66 11.96 -10.40
CA TRP A 129 -4.34 10.99 -9.56
C TRP A 129 -5.70 10.65 -10.15
N ALA A 130 -6.13 9.40 -9.99
CA ALA A 130 -7.52 9.04 -10.27
C ALA A 130 -8.03 7.98 -9.32
N ALA A 131 -9.32 8.06 -8.98
CA ALA A 131 -10.03 7.03 -8.25
C ALA A 131 -11.27 6.61 -9.03
N GLY A 132 -11.55 5.31 -9.03
CA GLY A 132 -12.69 4.75 -9.76
C GLY A 132 -13.38 3.67 -8.96
N LEU A 133 -14.71 3.63 -9.04
CA LEU A 133 -15.51 2.53 -8.53
C LEU A 133 -15.60 1.44 -9.62
N ARG A 134 -15.11 0.24 -9.32
CA ARG A 134 -15.22 -0.93 -10.19
C ARG A 134 -16.70 -1.27 -10.47
N GLU A 135 -16.94 -2.07 -11.51
CA GLU A 135 -18.29 -2.53 -11.90
C GLU A 135 -18.98 -3.39 -10.83
N ASP A 136 -18.22 -3.91 -9.84
CA ASP A 136 -18.75 -4.59 -8.67
C ASP A 136 -19.44 -3.64 -7.65
N ASN A 137 -19.39 -2.33 -7.90
CA ASN A 137 -19.91 -1.25 -7.06
C ASN A 137 -19.41 -1.28 -5.61
N ARG A 138 -18.24 -1.88 -5.36
CA ARG A 138 -17.66 -2.02 -4.01
C ARG A 138 -16.20 -1.64 -3.98
N THR A 139 -15.44 -2.00 -5.01
CA THR A 139 -14.00 -1.83 -5.03
C THR A 139 -13.65 -0.45 -5.55
N THR A 140 -13.17 0.42 -4.66
CA THR A 140 -12.64 1.74 -5.03
C THR A 140 -11.16 1.59 -5.36
N LEU A 141 -10.80 1.70 -6.63
CA LEU A 141 -9.41 1.70 -7.09
C LEU A 141 -8.83 3.12 -6.98
N LEU A 142 -7.59 3.25 -6.54
CA LEU A 142 -6.82 4.49 -6.59
C LEU A 142 -5.52 4.27 -7.38
N VAL A 143 -5.21 5.21 -8.28
CA VAL A 143 -4.03 5.12 -9.16
C VAL A 143 -3.33 6.48 -9.31
N THR A 144 -2.03 6.40 -9.58
CA THR A 144 -1.21 7.45 -10.19
C THR A 144 -0.40 6.83 -11.33
N ASP A 145 -0.12 7.61 -12.35
CA ASP A 145 0.66 7.22 -13.53
C ASP A 145 2.17 7.40 -13.34
N LEU A 146 2.64 7.87 -12.18
CA LEU A 146 4.06 8.02 -11.85
C LEU A 146 4.91 6.78 -12.22
N ALA A 147 4.43 5.58 -11.90
CA ALA A 147 5.08 4.33 -12.30
C ALA A 147 4.06 3.19 -12.44
N GLY A 148 3.11 3.38 -13.35
CA GLY A 148 2.16 2.32 -13.73
C GLY A 148 1.25 1.82 -12.60
N GLY A 149 0.92 2.68 -11.64
CA GLY A 149 0.05 2.37 -10.49
C GLY A 149 0.76 2.26 -9.13
N TRP A 150 2.08 2.36 -9.07
CA TRP A 150 2.81 2.43 -7.81
C TRP A 150 2.51 3.73 -7.05
N ILE A 151 2.26 3.62 -5.74
CA ILE A 151 2.01 4.77 -4.87
C ILE A 151 3.27 5.09 -4.03
N PRO A 152 3.81 6.31 -4.11
CA PRO A 152 4.95 6.75 -3.30
C PRO A 152 4.78 6.53 -1.79
N PRO A 153 5.88 6.30 -1.04
CA PRO A 153 5.82 5.98 0.39
C PRO A 153 5.31 7.13 1.26
N HIS A 154 5.54 8.39 0.86
CA HIS A 154 5.12 9.56 1.63
C HIS A 154 3.61 9.87 1.51
N VAL A 155 2.94 9.29 0.51
CA VAL A 155 1.50 9.46 0.30
C VAL A 155 0.74 8.47 1.17
N ARG A 156 0.00 9.00 2.15
CA ARG A 156 -0.89 8.28 3.03
C ARG A 156 -2.23 8.02 2.35
N LEU A 157 -2.74 6.81 2.52
CA LEU A 157 -3.91 6.33 1.77
C LEU A 157 -5.21 6.46 2.57
N PRO A 158 -6.31 6.93 1.94
CA PRO A 158 -7.65 6.86 2.51
C PRO A 158 -8.07 5.42 2.85
N ALA A 159 -8.94 5.25 3.85
CA ALA A 159 -9.51 3.95 4.15
C ALA A 159 -10.30 3.36 2.96
N HIS A 160 -10.32 2.02 2.86
CA HIS A 160 -11.11 1.27 1.87
C HIS A 160 -10.78 1.52 0.40
N VAL A 161 -9.58 2.00 0.09
CA VAL A 161 -9.05 2.02 -1.28
C VAL A 161 -8.29 0.72 -1.58
N THR A 162 -8.32 0.32 -2.85
CA THR A 162 -7.53 -0.79 -3.40
C THR A 162 -6.54 -0.22 -4.41
N LEU A 163 -5.34 -0.78 -4.47
CA LEU A 163 -4.31 -0.37 -5.43
C LEU A 163 -4.21 -1.38 -6.56
N LEU A 164 -3.59 -0.97 -7.67
CA LEU A 164 -3.20 -1.90 -8.72
C LEU A 164 -2.14 -2.88 -8.20
N GLU A 165 -2.18 -4.11 -8.67
CA GLU A 165 -1.10 -5.07 -8.44
C GLU A 165 0.15 -4.69 -9.26
N PRO A 166 1.36 -5.02 -8.77
CA PRO A 166 2.58 -4.88 -9.56
C PRO A 166 2.47 -5.68 -10.86
N ALA A 167 2.49 -4.97 -11.98
CA ALA A 167 2.51 -5.57 -13.31
C ALA A 167 3.22 -4.64 -14.29
N THR A 168 3.77 -5.22 -15.36
CA THR A 168 4.29 -4.41 -16.47
C THR A 168 3.13 -3.77 -17.20
N ARG A 169 3.15 -2.43 -17.30
CA ARG A 169 2.16 -1.64 -18.02
C ARG A 169 2.87 -0.76 -19.03
N ARG A 170 2.10 -0.25 -20.01
CA ARG A 170 2.58 0.75 -20.96
C ARG A 170 3.11 1.98 -20.20
N ALA A 171 4.28 2.47 -20.61
CA ALA A 171 4.92 3.62 -19.97
C ALA A 171 4.17 4.93 -20.19
N ASP A 172 3.38 5.03 -21.26
CA ASP A 172 2.57 6.18 -21.63
C ASP A 172 1.10 6.06 -21.20
N ALA A 173 0.76 5.07 -20.37
CA ALA A 173 -0.60 4.92 -19.82
C ALA A 173 -0.88 6.01 -18.78
N ASN A 174 -1.86 6.86 -19.04
CA ASN A 174 -2.28 7.89 -18.09
C ASN A 174 -3.17 7.30 -16.96
N VAL A 175 -3.50 8.12 -15.97
CA VAL A 175 -4.35 7.67 -14.84
C VAL A 175 -5.72 7.10 -15.24
N VAL A 176 -6.33 7.57 -16.34
CA VAL A 176 -7.62 7.04 -16.83
C VAL A 176 -7.44 5.67 -17.47
N ASP A 177 -6.37 5.48 -18.25
CA ASP A 177 -6.02 4.19 -18.83
C ASP A 177 -5.75 3.15 -17.72
N LEU A 178 -5.08 3.57 -16.64
CA LEU A 178 -4.77 2.73 -15.48
C LEU A 178 -6.00 2.33 -14.67
N LEU A 179 -7.05 3.17 -14.63
CA LEU A 179 -8.32 2.81 -14.00
C LEU A 179 -8.97 1.62 -14.71
N GLY A 180 -8.88 1.53 -16.05
CA GLY A 180 -9.56 0.48 -16.82
C GLY A 180 -11.09 0.55 -16.69
N ALA A 181 -11.76 -0.60 -16.64
CA ALA A 181 -13.22 -0.66 -16.52
C ALA A 181 -13.69 -0.23 -15.11
N VAL A 182 -14.37 0.91 -15.04
CA VAL A 182 -14.95 1.51 -13.83
C VAL A 182 -16.32 2.13 -14.16
N ALA A 183 -17.26 2.05 -13.22
CA ALA A 183 -18.62 2.57 -13.40
C ALA A 183 -18.69 4.11 -13.23
N ILE A 184 -17.86 4.64 -12.33
CA ILE A 184 -17.73 6.07 -12.00
C ILE A 184 -16.25 6.33 -11.71
N ALA A 185 -15.74 7.49 -12.14
CA ALA A 185 -14.36 7.92 -11.88
C ALA A 185 -14.28 9.39 -11.51
N ALA A 186 -13.25 9.74 -10.74
CA ALA A 186 -12.78 11.08 -10.50
C ALA A 186 -11.28 11.14 -10.77
N ALA A 187 -10.79 12.26 -11.30
CA ALA A 187 -9.38 12.46 -11.57
C ALA A 187 -8.93 13.87 -11.17
N HIS A 188 -7.64 13.99 -10.89
CA HIS A 188 -6.93 15.22 -10.62
C HIS A 188 -5.74 15.32 -11.59
N GLN A 189 -5.65 16.47 -12.24
CA GLN A 189 -4.53 16.84 -13.10
C GLN A 189 -3.41 17.43 -12.25
N PRO A 190 -2.13 17.21 -12.60
CA PRO A 190 -1.00 17.82 -11.90
C PRO A 190 -1.17 19.32 -11.72
N HIS A 191 -0.93 19.81 -10.50
CA HIS A 191 -1.09 21.20 -10.09
C HIS A 191 -2.51 21.76 -10.31
N GLY A 192 -3.51 20.87 -10.41
CA GLY A 192 -4.91 21.25 -10.49
C GLY A 192 -5.36 21.95 -9.21
N TYR A 193 -6.37 22.82 -9.33
CA TYR A 193 -6.94 23.49 -8.17
C TYR A 193 -7.55 22.47 -7.18
N LEU A 194 -7.21 22.64 -5.90
CA LEU A 194 -7.79 21.92 -4.77
C LEU A 194 -8.50 22.96 -3.90
N GLY A 195 -9.80 22.77 -3.66
CA GLY A 195 -10.56 23.63 -2.74
C GLY A 195 -10.10 23.47 -1.29
N GLU A 196 -10.70 24.15 -0.33
CA GLU A 196 -10.42 23.89 1.09
C GLU A 196 -10.81 22.45 1.50
N PRO A 197 -10.12 21.82 2.47
CA PRO A 197 -10.51 20.50 2.96
C PRO A 197 -11.89 20.58 3.63
N GLU A 198 -12.85 19.83 3.10
CA GLU A 198 -14.20 19.75 3.65
C GLU A 198 -14.22 18.90 4.94
N PRO A 199 -15.19 19.11 5.86
CA PRO A 199 -15.30 18.33 7.10
C PRO A 199 -15.43 16.80 6.89
N ASP A 200 -15.87 16.39 5.71
CA ASP A 200 -16.02 15.00 5.27
C ASP A 200 -14.80 14.47 4.50
N THR A 201 -13.64 15.14 4.63
CA THR A 201 -12.36 14.65 4.10
C THR A 201 -12.07 13.24 4.66
N PRO A 202 -11.74 12.27 3.81
CA PRO A 202 -11.54 10.89 4.25
C PRO A 202 -10.31 10.75 5.14
N THR A 203 -10.40 9.87 6.14
CA THR A 203 -9.30 9.57 7.05
C THR A 203 -8.21 8.75 6.36
N LEU A 204 -6.94 9.14 6.57
CA LEU A 204 -5.76 8.56 5.93
C LEU A 204 -5.20 7.35 6.71
N THR A 205 -6.03 6.32 6.88
CA THR A 205 -5.72 5.12 7.68
C THR A 205 -5.60 3.83 6.86
N GLY A 206 -5.69 3.93 5.53
CA GLY A 206 -5.77 2.79 4.62
C GLY A 206 -4.44 2.14 4.24
N ASP A 207 -3.29 2.74 4.58
CA ASP A 207 -1.97 2.35 4.07
C ASP A 207 -1.67 0.85 4.18
N ARG A 208 -1.84 0.28 5.37
CA ARG A 208 -1.51 -1.12 5.64
C ARG A 208 -2.36 -2.07 4.79
N THR A 209 -3.66 -1.82 4.74
CA THR A 209 -4.61 -2.68 4.00
C THR A 209 -4.38 -2.53 2.50
N ALA A 210 -4.24 -1.30 2.00
CA ALA A 210 -4.12 -1.01 0.57
C ALA A 210 -2.78 -1.48 -0.03
N ARG A 211 -1.70 -1.49 0.75
CA ARG A 211 -0.36 -1.95 0.33
C ARG A 211 -0.12 -3.45 0.58
N THR A 212 -1.14 -4.20 1.01
CA THR A 212 -1.00 -5.65 1.19
C THR A 212 -0.92 -6.35 -0.17
N LEU A 213 0.16 -7.09 -0.38
CA LEU A 213 0.42 -7.90 -1.58
C LEU A 213 0.81 -9.33 -1.18
N PRO A 214 0.82 -10.30 -2.13
CA PRO A 214 1.45 -11.59 -1.90
C PRO A 214 2.87 -11.42 -1.35
N LYS A 215 3.24 -12.25 -0.37
CA LYS A 215 4.54 -12.18 0.28
C LYS A 215 5.63 -12.66 -0.67
N ILE A 216 6.72 -11.91 -0.75
CA ILE A 216 7.95 -12.32 -1.41
C ILE A 216 8.68 -13.30 -0.49
N ASP A 217 8.96 -14.49 -1.02
CA ASP A 217 9.79 -15.46 -0.35
C ASP A 217 11.21 -14.91 -0.15
N GLU A 218 11.78 -15.14 1.04
CA GLU A 218 13.09 -14.62 1.42
C GLU A 218 13.23 -13.10 1.15
N LEU A 219 12.26 -12.31 1.63
CA LEU A 219 12.20 -10.85 1.44
C LEU A 219 13.56 -10.16 1.63
N GLY A 220 14.28 -10.52 2.70
CA GLY A 220 15.57 -9.92 3.01
C GLY A 220 16.66 -10.22 1.98
N PRO A 221 17.01 -11.49 1.74
CA PRO A 221 17.92 -11.87 0.65
C PRO A 221 17.54 -11.29 -0.72
N THR A 222 16.26 -11.30 -1.07
CA THR A 222 15.76 -10.75 -2.34
C THR A 222 15.97 -9.24 -2.43
N LEU A 223 15.72 -8.49 -1.35
CA LEU A 223 15.99 -7.05 -1.29
C LEU A 223 17.49 -6.76 -1.44
N ALA A 224 18.33 -7.47 -0.68
CA ALA A 224 19.78 -7.28 -0.72
C ALA A 224 20.40 -7.64 -2.09
N ASP A 225 19.86 -8.63 -2.81
CA ASP A 225 20.24 -8.92 -4.19
C ASP A 225 19.78 -7.84 -5.16
N SER A 226 18.55 -7.34 -5.01
CA SER A 226 17.98 -6.30 -5.87
C SER A 226 18.78 -4.99 -5.77
N VAL A 227 19.15 -4.58 -4.55
CA VAL A 227 19.99 -3.40 -4.30
C VAL A 227 21.40 -3.60 -4.88
N ARG A 228 22.00 -4.79 -4.71
CA ARG A 228 23.35 -5.08 -5.20
C ARG A 228 23.48 -4.95 -6.71
N ARG A 229 22.42 -5.24 -7.46
CA ARG A 229 22.39 -5.18 -8.93
C ARG A 229 22.18 -3.76 -9.47
N ARG A 230 22.02 -2.76 -8.61
CA ARG A 230 21.74 -1.37 -9.01
C ARG A 230 22.95 -0.48 -8.78
N ASP A 231 23.53 -0.02 -9.88
CA ASP A 231 24.66 0.92 -9.85
C ASP A 231 24.25 2.36 -9.48
N GLY A 232 22.97 2.72 -9.66
CA GLY A 232 22.44 4.07 -9.42
C GLY A 232 22.10 4.37 -7.95
N LEU A 233 22.14 3.37 -7.08
CA LEU A 233 21.79 3.55 -5.67
C LEU A 233 22.91 4.24 -4.88
N PRO A 234 22.55 5.05 -3.85
CA PRO A 234 23.55 5.65 -2.98
C PRO A 234 24.35 4.55 -2.27
N ARG A 235 25.66 4.76 -2.11
CA ARG A 235 26.60 3.74 -1.57
C ARG A 235 26.14 3.14 -0.24
N ILE A 236 25.45 3.92 0.60
CA ILE A 236 24.93 3.48 1.90
C ILE A 236 23.82 2.43 1.80
N ALA A 237 23.06 2.40 0.69
CA ALA A 237 21.89 1.53 0.53
C ALA A 237 22.23 0.05 0.67
N GLN A 238 23.35 -0.41 0.10
CA GLN A 238 23.74 -1.82 0.17
C GLN A 238 24.07 -2.25 1.60
N ALA A 239 24.84 -1.42 2.33
CA ALA A 239 25.22 -1.71 3.71
C ALA A 239 23.99 -1.76 4.61
N VAL A 240 23.11 -0.78 4.49
CA VAL A 240 21.89 -0.67 5.29
C VAL A 240 20.89 -1.78 4.95
N ALA A 241 20.73 -2.14 3.67
CA ALA A 241 19.89 -3.28 3.28
C ALA A 241 20.39 -4.59 3.93
N VAL A 242 21.69 -4.86 3.91
CA VAL A 242 22.24 -6.07 4.56
C VAL A 242 22.04 -6.04 6.07
N ALA A 243 22.23 -4.89 6.73
CA ALA A 243 22.03 -4.74 8.17
C ALA A 243 20.55 -4.92 8.58
N ALA A 244 19.63 -4.25 7.88
CA ALA A 244 18.19 -4.31 8.13
C ALA A 244 17.64 -5.74 7.94
N THR A 245 18.09 -6.45 6.91
CA THR A 245 17.62 -7.81 6.60
C THR A 245 18.10 -8.87 7.59
N ARG A 246 19.20 -8.62 8.30
CA ARG A 246 19.73 -9.51 9.34
C ARG A 246 19.25 -9.15 10.75
N ASN A 247 18.41 -8.13 10.87
CA ASN A 247 17.90 -7.61 12.14
C ASN A 247 19.02 -7.25 13.14
N TYR A 248 20.18 -6.83 12.62
CA TYR A 248 21.34 -6.44 13.43
C TYR A 248 21.23 -5.02 14.01
N GLY A 249 20.16 -4.30 13.66
CA GLY A 249 20.03 -2.87 13.91
C GLY A 249 20.84 -2.06 12.90
N VAL A 250 20.24 -0.97 12.41
CA VAL A 250 20.90 0.02 11.56
C VAL A 250 21.24 1.22 12.43
N PRO A 251 22.49 1.72 12.44
CA PRO A 251 22.85 2.93 13.17
C PRO A 251 21.97 4.12 12.75
N ASP A 252 21.53 4.94 13.71
CA ASP A 252 20.60 6.05 13.45
C ASP A 252 21.11 7.01 12.38
N ASN A 253 22.40 7.33 12.39
CA ASN A 253 23.03 8.20 11.39
C ASN A 253 23.03 7.59 9.98
N GLU A 254 23.13 6.27 9.84
CA GLU A 254 23.04 5.58 8.54
C GLU A 254 21.58 5.54 8.04
N ALA A 255 20.64 5.33 8.95
CA ALA A 255 19.21 5.38 8.65
C ALA A 255 18.78 6.79 8.23
N GLU A 256 19.22 7.83 8.94
CA GLU A 256 19.01 9.24 8.57
C GLU A 256 19.59 9.56 7.20
N LEU A 257 20.86 9.20 6.96
CA LEU A 257 21.48 9.40 5.66
C LEU A 257 20.70 8.72 4.53
N LEU A 258 20.19 7.50 4.75
CA LEU A 258 19.37 6.80 3.76
C LEU A 258 18.04 7.53 3.48
N ARG A 259 17.36 8.03 4.53
CA ARG A 259 16.12 8.81 4.39
C ARG A 259 16.35 10.11 3.64
N ASP A 260 17.46 10.79 3.89
CA ASP A 260 17.84 12.01 3.16
C ASP A 260 18.02 11.70 1.67
N ARG A 261 18.75 10.62 1.33
CA ARG A 261 18.91 10.22 -0.08
C ARG A 261 17.59 9.82 -0.75
N ALA A 262 16.69 9.16 -0.02
CA ALA A 262 15.37 8.84 -0.52
C ALA A 262 14.55 10.11 -0.80
N THR A 263 14.68 11.13 0.05
CA THR A 263 14.00 12.43 -0.09
C THR A 263 14.57 13.24 -1.25
N GLU A 264 15.90 13.27 -1.41
CA GLU A 264 16.56 13.88 -2.58
C GLU A 264 16.07 13.24 -3.90
N MET A 265 15.99 11.91 -3.92
CA MET A 265 15.52 11.16 -5.10
C MET A 265 14.04 11.39 -5.37
N GLN A 266 13.20 11.41 -4.34
CA GLN A 266 11.80 11.80 -4.43
C GLN A 266 11.66 13.17 -5.09
N HIS A 267 12.32 14.20 -4.57
CA HIS A 267 12.23 15.56 -5.11
C HIS A 267 12.69 15.63 -6.56
N ALA A 268 13.79 14.96 -6.90
CA ALA A 268 14.30 14.92 -8.28
C ALA A 268 13.32 14.26 -9.25
N VAL A 269 12.72 13.13 -8.87
CA VAL A 269 11.72 12.42 -9.67
C VAL A 269 10.48 13.29 -9.87
N LEU A 270 9.93 13.84 -8.79
CA LEU A 270 8.71 14.66 -8.84
C LEU A 270 8.92 15.95 -9.64
N ALA A 271 10.10 16.58 -9.56
CA ALA A 271 10.42 17.76 -10.36
C ALA A 271 10.55 17.48 -11.86
N ALA A 272 10.90 16.24 -12.23
CA ALA A 272 11.03 15.82 -13.64
C ALA A 272 9.71 15.28 -14.22
N TYR A 273 8.72 14.98 -13.39
CA TYR A 273 7.42 14.48 -13.81
C TYR A 273 6.74 15.45 -14.80
N PRO A 274 6.12 14.96 -15.90
CA PRO A 274 5.86 13.56 -16.26
C PRO A 274 6.98 12.88 -17.07
N ASN A 275 8.12 13.55 -17.28
CA ASN A 275 9.24 13.07 -18.11
C ASN A 275 10.39 12.47 -17.27
N HIS A 276 10.08 11.96 -16.07
CA HIS A 276 11.06 11.40 -15.14
C HIS A 276 11.61 10.05 -15.64
N ASP A 277 12.81 9.71 -15.20
CA ASP A 277 13.41 8.40 -15.49
C ASP A 277 12.79 7.31 -14.61
N LEU A 278 12.16 6.31 -15.24
CA LEU A 278 11.58 5.15 -14.55
C LEU A 278 12.64 4.33 -13.78
N ALA A 279 13.91 4.37 -14.19
CA ALA A 279 14.97 3.71 -13.42
C ALA A 279 15.22 4.41 -12.08
N ALA A 280 15.14 5.74 -12.03
CA ALA A 280 15.22 6.51 -10.79
C ALA A 280 14.01 6.23 -9.88
N VAL A 281 12.81 6.04 -10.44
CA VAL A 281 11.63 5.64 -9.65
C VAL A 281 11.81 4.24 -9.06
N ALA A 282 12.35 3.30 -9.82
CA ALA A 282 12.62 1.96 -9.30
C ALA A 282 13.76 1.94 -8.27
N ASP A 283 14.74 2.84 -8.35
CA ASP A 283 15.74 3.05 -7.29
C ASP A 283 15.07 3.63 -6.03
N TRP A 284 14.15 4.58 -6.19
CA TRP A 284 13.35 5.14 -5.09
C TRP A 284 12.49 4.06 -4.41
N MET A 285 11.88 3.16 -5.18
CA MET A 285 11.15 2.00 -4.63
C MET A 285 12.06 1.12 -3.76
N LEU A 286 13.31 0.87 -4.17
CA LEU A 286 14.25 0.09 -3.36
C LEU A 286 14.63 0.82 -2.07
N LEU A 287 14.87 2.14 -2.11
CA LEU A 287 15.11 2.94 -0.92
C LEU A 287 13.90 2.93 0.03
N ALA A 288 12.68 3.03 -0.52
CA ALA A 288 11.45 2.93 0.25
C ALA A 288 11.30 1.56 0.93
N ALA A 289 11.66 0.48 0.24
CA ALA A 289 11.63 -0.87 0.80
C ALA A 289 12.61 -1.03 1.98
N ILE A 290 13.83 -0.47 1.86
CA ILE A 290 14.82 -0.49 2.94
C ILE A 290 14.32 0.35 4.14
N ASN A 291 13.81 1.55 3.91
CA ASN A 291 13.29 2.41 4.98
C ASN A 291 12.14 1.74 5.74
N ALA A 292 11.18 1.13 5.01
CA ALA A 292 10.09 0.39 5.63
C ALA A 292 10.61 -0.79 6.47
N LEU A 293 11.67 -1.47 6.03
CA LEU A 293 12.28 -2.56 6.78
C LEU A 293 12.96 -2.08 8.07
N ILE A 294 13.63 -0.92 8.05
CA ILE A 294 14.21 -0.28 9.24
C ILE A 294 13.13 0.05 10.27
N GLU A 295 11.97 0.51 9.81
CA GLU A 295 10.80 0.84 10.65
C GLU A 295 10.02 -0.40 11.13
N GLY A 296 10.41 -1.60 10.71
CA GLY A 296 9.71 -2.84 11.03
C GLY A 296 8.42 -3.05 10.23
N ASP A 297 8.13 -2.22 9.22
CA ASP A 297 7.00 -2.39 8.32
C ASP A 297 7.31 -3.39 7.20
N GLN A 298 7.12 -4.67 7.52
CA GLN A 298 7.24 -5.77 6.56
C GLN A 298 6.25 -5.65 5.39
N THR A 299 5.09 -5.01 5.59
CA THR A 299 4.07 -4.89 4.53
C THR A 299 4.50 -3.86 3.50
N GLY A 300 4.94 -2.69 3.95
CA GLY A 300 5.53 -1.66 3.10
C GLY A 300 6.79 -2.14 2.40
N ALA A 301 7.70 -2.83 3.10
CA ALA A 301 8.92 -3.38 2.50
C ALA A 301 8.60 -4.36 1.36
N ASN A 302 7.65 -5.27 1.59
CA ASN A 302 7.16 -6.20 0.57
C ASN A 302 6.53 -5.47 -0.62
N TYR A 303 5.69 -4.48 -0.35
CA TYR A 303 5.02 -3.68 -1.39
C TYR A 303 6.02 -3.00 -2.32
N HIS A 304 6.95 -2.23 -1.74
CA HIS A 304 7.91 -1.45 -2.53
C HIS A 304 8.88 -2.36 -3.30
N LEU A 305 9.32 -3.47 -2.72
CA LEU A 305 10.17 -4.43 -3.41
C LEU A 305 9.45 -5.11 -4.59
N ALA A 306 8.19 -5.53 -4.42
CA ALA A 306 7.42 -6.16 -5.48
C ALA A 306 7.28 -5.25 -6.72
N TRP A 307 7.04 -3.96 -6.49
CA TRP A 307 7.02 -2.95 -7.54
C TRP A 307 8.40 -2.73 -8.18
N ALA A 308 9.47 -2.66 -7.39
CA ALA A 308 10.83 -2.50 -7.91
C ALA A 308 11.26 -3.68 -8.80
N ILE A 309 10.98 -4.92 -8.39
CA ILE A 309 11.28 -6.14 -9.18
C ILE A 309 10.53 -6.11 -10.50
N THR A 310 9.26 -5.70 -10.47
CA THR A 310 8.43 -5.58 -11.68
C THR A 310 9.00 -4.52 -12.63
N ALA A 311 9.29 -3.32 -12.11
CA ALA A 311 9.80 -2.20 -12.90
C ALA A 311 11.18 -2.51 -13.55
N THR A 312 12.05 -3.20 -12.83
CA THR A 312 13.40 -3.54 -13.33
C THR A 312 13.41 -4.73 -14.29
N SER A 313 12.44 -5.65 -14.20
CA SER A 313 12.35 -6.81 -15.10
C SER A 313 11.99 -6.41 -16.53
N THR A 314 11.15 -5.39 -16.72
CA THR A 314 10.79 -4.84 -18.04
C THR A 314 12.02 -4.38 -18.82
N ARG A 315 13.02 -3.81 -18.14
CA ARG A 315 14.24 -3.28 -18.76
C ARG A 315 15.15 -4.37 -19.33
N ARG A 316 15.02 -5.62 -18.88
CA ARG A 316 15.80 -6.74 -19.43
C ARG A 316 15.19 -7.32 -20.71
N SER A 317 13.95 -6.96 -21.02
CA SER A 317 13.20 -7.47 -22.17
C SER A 317 13.07 -6.47 -23.32
N ALA A 318 13.54 -5.23 -23.13
CA ALA A 318 13.57 -4.16 -24.13
C ALA A 318 15.02 -3.87 -24.55
#